data_AF-A0A2V6A601-F1
#
_entry.id   AF-A0A2V6A601-F1
#
_cell.length_a   1.000
_cell.length_b   1.000
_cell.length_c   1.000
_cell.angle_alpha   90.00
_cell.angle_beta   90.00
_cell.angle_gamma   90.00
#
_symmetry.space_group_name_H-M   'P 1'
#
loop_
_entity.id
_entity.type
_entity.pdbx_description
1 polymer ?
#
loop_
_entity_poly.entity_id
_entity_poly.type
_entity_poly.pdbx_seq_one_letter_code
_entity_poly.pdbx_strand_id
1 'polypeptide(L)'
;MTPEIRRLGSDLAAIGAFAHGRLERFQVAEVWARQSVLRDGTNPIAYEALGLGLAMNGHTIEARAKFMEGLRLAQESHRVDTEAEERINRQLLWLNKNESTINDLYQRKQLEAKPGAEEDKSVKDVSARTRDVLHYPPPTS
;
A
#
# COMPACT_ATOMS: atom_id res chain seq x y z
N MET A 1 9.56 4.98 -29.13
CA MET A 1 8.16 5.00 -28.66
C MET A 1 7.70 6.46 -28.69
N THR A 2 6.56 6.78 -29.29
CA THR A 2 6.11 8.18 -29.41
C THR A 2 5.54 8.68 -28.08
N PRO A 3 5.48 10.01 -27.84
CA PRO A 3 4.87 10.58 -26.63
C PRO A 3 3.44 10.09 -26.38
N GLU A 4 2.65 9.87 -27.44
CA GLU A 4 1.26 9.43 -27.38
C GLU A 4 1.15 7.98 -26.88
N ILE A 5 1.99 7.07 -27.39
CA ILE A 5 2.01 5.67 -26.94
C ILE A 5 2.42 5.58 -25.48
N ARG A 6 3.40 6.39 -25.10
CA ARG A 6 3.88 6.49 -23.72
C ARG A 6 2.77 6.99 -22.78
N ARG A 7 2.05 8.05 -23.19
CA ARG A 7 0.92 8.63 -22.45
C ARG A 7 -0.22 7.63 -22.29
N LEU A 8 -0.64 6.97 -23.38
CA LEU A 8 -1.68 5.95 -23.35
C LEU A 8 -1.32 4.79 -22.41
N GLY A 9 -0.07 4.31 -22.45
CA GLY A 9 0.39 3.26 -21.54
C GLY A 9 0.42 3.71 -20.08
N SER A 10 0.73 4.99 -19.82
CA SER A 10 0.65 5.59 -18.49
C SER A 10 -0.80 5.66 -17.98
N ASP A 11 -1.72 6.12 -18.82
CA ASP A 11 -3.15 6.24 -18.48
C ASP A 11 -3.78 4.88 -18.17
N LEU A 12 -3.51 3.85 -19.00
CA LEU A 12 -3.98 2.49 -18.76
C LEU A 12 -3.47 1.92 -17.43
N ALA A 13 -2.22 2.23 -17.07
CA ALA A 13 -1.66 1.79 -15.80
C ALA A 13 -2.27 2.54 -14.61
N ALA A 14 -2.55 3.85 -14.74
CA ALA A 14 -3.26 4.61 -13.71
C ALA A 14 -4.69 4.08 -13.50
N ILE A 15 -5.41 3.78 -14.58
CA ILE A 15 -6.75 3.15 -14.52
C ILE A 15 -6.67 1.79 -13.81
N GLY A 16 -5.67 0.97 -14.17
CA GLY A 16 -5.40 -0.30 -13.48
C GLY A 16 -5.17 -0.10 -11.98
N ALA A 17 -4.38 0.91 -11.60
CA ALA A 17 -4.16 1.25 -10.20
C ALA A 17 -5.47 1.60 -9.47
N PHE A 18 -6.30 2.46 -10.05
CA PHE A 18 -7.59 2.82 -9.47
C PHE A 18 -8.53 1.62 -9.32
N ALA A 19 -8.60 0.77 -10.36
CA ALA A 19 -9.42 -0.44 -10.33
C ALA A 19 -8.98 -1.39 -9.20
N HIS A 20 -7.67 -1.60 -9.03
CA HIS A 20 -7.14 -2.42 -7.94
C HIS A 20 -7.36 -1.79 -6.56
N GLY A 21 -7.25 -0.46 -6.44
CA GLY A 21 -7.53 0.27 -5.21
C GLY A 21 -8.99 0.11 -4.75
N ARG A 22 -9.95 0.15 -5.68
CA ARG A 22 -11.38 -0.12 -5.40
C ARG A 22 -11.66 -1.55 -4.93
N LEU A 23 -10.77 -2.49 -5.23
CA LEU A 23 -10.85 -3.89 -4.79
C LEU A 23 -10.02 -4.15 -3.52
N GLU A 24 -9.57 -3.09 -2.84
CA GLU A 24 -8.71 -3.15 -1.66
C GLU A 24 -7.35 -3.84 -1.87
N ARG A 25 -6.93 -3.99 -3.13
CA ARG A 25 -5.64 -4.57 -3.51
C ARG A 25 -4.57 -3.49 -3.54
N PHE A 26 -4.35 -2.82 -2.42
CA PHE A 26 -3.56 -1.59 -2.33
C PHE A 26 -2.09 -1.76 -2.74
N GLN A 27 -1.46 -2.88 -2.42
CA GLN A 27 -0.09 -3.18 -2.89
C GLN A 27 -0.03 -3.28 -4.41
N VAL A 28 -1.00 -3.95 -5.03
CA VAL A 28 -1.08 -4.09 -6.50
C VAL A 28 -1.39 -2.74 -7.16
N ALA A 29 -2.29 -1.96 -6.56
CA ALA A 29 -2.61 -0.61 -7.03
C ALA A 29 -1.37 0.28 -7.08
N GLU A 30 -0.56 0.28 -6.03
CA GLU A 30 0.68 1.05 -5.99
C GLU A 30 1.67 0.61 -7.07
N VAL A 31 1.83 -0.71 -7.30
CA VAL A 31 2.71 -1.22 -8.38
C VAL A 31 2.26 -0.68 -9.75
N TRP A 32 0.97 -0.74 -10.05
CA TRP A 32 0.44 -0.18 -11.30
C TRP A 32 0.63 1.32 -11.40
N ALA A 33 0.46 2.06 -10.31
CA ALA A 33 0.70 3.49 -10.30
C ALA A 33 2.17 3.85 -10.51
N ARG A 34 3.11 3.10 -9.91
CA ARG A 34 4.55 3.25 -10.19
C ARG A 34 4.88 2.99 -11.65
N GLN A 35 4.24 1.98 -12.25
CA GLN A 35 4.36 1.71 -13.68
C GLN A 35 3.78 2.83 -14.55
N SER A 36 2.71 3.49 -14.10
CA SER A 36 2.13 4.67 -14.78
C SER A 36 3.14 5.82 -14.83
N VAL A 37 3.80 6.13 -13.71
CA VAL A 37 4.83 7.17 -13.63
C VAL A 37 6.07 6.79 -14.43
N LEU A 38 6.50 5.52 -14.38
CA LEU A 38 7.65 5.04 -15.16
C LEU A 38 7.42 5.20 -16.67
N ARG A 39 6.19 4.95 -17.12
CA ARG A 39 5.81 5.15 -18.51
C ARG A 39 5.83 6.63 -18.86
N ASP A 40 5.08 7.47 -18.14
CA ASP A 40 5.06 8.91 -18.41
C ASP A 40 5.19 9.73 -17.12
N GLY A 41 6.42 10.15 -16.83
CA GLY A 41 6.73 11.00 -15.67
C GLY A 41 6.28 12.45 -15.82
N THR A 42 5.65 12.82 -16.94
CA THR A 42 5.05 14.15 -17.15
C THR A 42 3.54 14.13 -17.03
N ASN A 43 2.95 12.99 -16.65
CA ASN A 43 1.51 12.79 -16.59
C ASN A 43 0.94 13.02 -15.18
N PRO A 44 0.13 14.07 -14.94
CA PRO A 44 -0.44 14.35 -13.62
C PRO A 44 -1.26 13.18 -13.05
N ILE A 45 -2.02 12.44 -13.88
CA ILE A 45 -2.85 11.32 -13.41
C ILE A 45 -2.02 10.16 -12.85
N ALA A 46 -0.78 10.01 -13.32
CA ALA A 46 0.13 8.97 -12.85
C ALA A 46 0.56 9.23 -11.40
N TYR A 47 0.85 10.50 -11.09
CA TYR A 47 1.24 10.92 -9.75
C TYR A 47 0.08 10.91 -8.77
N GLU A 48 -1.12 11.25 -9.22
CA GLU A 48 -2.33 11.09 -8.42
C GLU A 48 -2.61 9.61 -8.11
N ALA A 49 -2.53 8.72 -9.09
CA ALA A 49 -2.69 7.28 -8.87
C ALA A 49 -1.66 6.76 -7.87
N LEU A 50 -0.42 7.26 -7.94
CA LEU A 50 0.64 6.87 -7.02
C LEU A 50 0.39 7.41 -5.61
N GLY A 51 -0.06 8.66 -5.48
CA GLY A 51 -0.47 9.25 -4.21
C GLY A 51 -1.58 8.46 -3.53
N LEU A 52 -2.61 8.07 -4.29
CA LEU A 52 -3.69 7.24 -3.77
C LEU A 52 -3.22 5.84 -3.35
N GLY A 53 -2.41 5.17 -4.19
CA GLY A 53 -1.85 3.86 -3.86
C GLY A 53 -1.00 3.89 -2.58
N LEU A 54 -0.13 4.88 -2.44
CA LEU A 54 0.68 5.10 -1.24
C LEU A 54 -0.18 5.38 0.00
N ALA A 55 -1.18 6.25 -0.12
CA ALA A 55 -2.07 6.58 1.00
C ALA A 55 -2.82 5.33 1.48
N MET A 56 -3.35 4.52 0.56
CA MET A 56 -4.03 3.27 0.90
C MET A 56 -3.11 2.22 1.52
N ASN A 57 -1.80 2.31 1.27
CA ASN A 57 -0.76 1.50 1.92
C ASN A 57 -0.21 2.13 3.21
N GLY A 58 -0.81 3.22 3.72
CA GLY A 58 -0.36 3.87 4.96
C GLY A 58 0.86 4.78 4.83
N HIS A 59 1.34 5.04 3.61
CA HIS A 59 2.49 5.92 3.35
C HIS A 59 2.03 7.37 3.13
N THR A 60 1.40 8.00 4.14
CA THR A 60 0.72 9.32 3.98
C THR A 60 1.66 10.45 3.59
N ILE A 61 2.89 10.48 4.13
CA ILE A 61 3.89 11.51 3.81
C ILE A 61 4.32 11.40 2.34
N GLU A 62 4.64 10.18 1.89
CA GLU A 62 5.02 9.94 0.49
C GLU A 62 3.86 10.22 -0.46
N ALA A 63 2.64 9.84 -0.08
CA ALA A 63 1.43 10.12 -0.84
C ALA A 63 1.24 11.61 -1.08
N ARG A 64 1.37 12.43 -0.03
CA ARG A 64 1.30 13.90 -0.11
C ARG A 64 2.32 14.45 -1.10
N ALA A 65 3.57 13.98 -1.03
CA ALA A 65 4.62 14.41 -1.95
C ALA A 65 4.27 14.07 -3.41
N LYS A 66 3.67 12.91 -3.68
CA LYS A 66 3.25 12.54 -5.04
C LYS A 66 2.06 13.36 -5.54
N PHE A 67 1.09 13.66 -4.70
CA PHE A 67 0.02 14.58 -5.09
C PHE A 67 0.57 15.98 -5.41
N MET A 68 1.50 16.50 -4.60
CA MET A 68 2.12 17.80 -4.89
C MET A 68 2.89 17.82 -6.21
N GLU A 69 3.58 16.73 -6.54
CA GLU A 69 4.27 16.61 -7.84
C GLU A 69 3.29 16.56 -9.02
N GLY A 70 2.18 15.81 -8.88
CA GLY A 70 1.12 15.81 -9.89
C GLY A 70 0.48 17.18 -10.08
N LEU A 71 0.26 17.92 -8.99
CA LEU A 71 -0.26 19.29 -9.03
C LEU A 71 0.69 20.24 -9.76
N ARG A 72 1.99 20.16 -9.44
CA ARG A 72 3.05 20.93 -10.11
C ARG A 72 3.03 20.68 -11.62
N LEU A 73 2.95 19.42 -12.04
CA LEU A 73 2.89 19.05 -13.46
C LEU A 73 1.62 19.55 -14.16
N ALA A 74 0.48 19.53 -13.48
CA ALA A 74 -0.78 20.07 -14.03
C ALA A 74 -0.69 21.59 -14.29
N GLN A 75 -0.01 22.32 -13.39
CA GLN A 75 0.19 23.77 -13.48
C GLN A 75 1.25 24.17 -14.50
N GLU A 76 2.27 23.32 -14.72
CA GLU A 76 3.36 23.58 -15.68
C GLU A 76 3.05 23.13 -17.12
N SER A 77 1.93 22.44 -17.34
CA SER A 77 1.50 22.03 -18.69
C SER A 77 1.30 23.24 -19.61
N HIS A 78 1.63 23.10 -20.91
CA HIS A 78 1.50 24.18 -21.91
C HIS A 78 0.11 24.82 -21.92
N ARG A 79 -0.92 24.01 -21.67
CA ARG A 79 -2.23 24.46 -21.21
C ARG A 79 -2.44 23.85 -19.84
N VAL A 80 -2.63 24.70 -18.83
CA VAL A 80 -2.90 24.26 -17.45
C VAL A 80 -4.01 23.21 -17.47
N ASP A 81 -3.73 22.07 -16.87
CA ASP A 81 -4.68 20.96 -16.77
C ASP A 81 -5.56 21.17 -15.52
N THR A 82 -6.56 22.03 -15.66
CA THR A 82 -7.44 22.44 -14.54
C THR A 82 -8.21 21.25 -13.96
N GLU A 83 -8.54 20.26 -14.79
CA GLU A 83 -9.22 19.04 -14.32
C GLU A 83 -8.30 18.21 -13.42
N ALA A 84 -7.04 18.00 -13.83
CA ALA A 84 -6.06 17.32 -12.99
C ALA A 84 -5.80 18.08 -11.69
N GLU A 85 -5.65 19.41 -11.76
CA GLU A 85 -5.45 20.27 -10.59
C GLU A 85 -6.59 20.13 -9.57
N GLU A 86 -7.85 20.29 -10.01
CA GLU A 86 -9.01 20.14 -9.13
C GLU A 86 -9.08 18.75 -8.50
N ARG A 87 -8.85 17.71 -9.30
CA ARG A 87 -8.94 16.32 -8.85
C ARG A 87 -7.86 16.00 -7.83
N ILE A 88 -6.62 16.43 -8.06
CA ILE A 88 -5.51 16.28 -7.11
C ILE A 88 -5.72 17.09 -5.84
N ASN A 89 -6.23 18.33 -5.94
CA ASN A 89 -6.56 19.14 -4.78
C ASN A 89 -7.62 18.47 -3.88
N ARG A 90 -8.62 17.80 -4.47
CA ARG A 90 -9.58 16.97 -3.71
C ARG A 90 -8.87 15.83 -2.97
N GLN A 91 -7.89 15.17 -3.59
CA GLN A 91 -7.14 14.10 -2.93
C GLN A 91 -6.23 14.62 -1.81
N LEU A 92 -5.58 15.77 -1.98
CA LEU A 92 -4.81 16.42 -0.93
C LEU A 92 -5.69 16.78 0.27
N LEU A 93 -6.88 17.32 0.02
CA LEU A 93 -7.84 17.63 1.08
C LEU A 93 -8.32 16.36 1.79
N TRP A 94 -8.63 15.30 1.03
CA TRP A 94 -9.01 14.01 1.60
C TRP A 94 -7.89 13.43 2.46
N LEU A 95 -6.65 13.40 1.96
CA LEU A 95 -5.49 12.90 2.69
C LEU A 95 -5.30 13.69 3.99
N ASN A 96 -5.38 15.02 3.92
CA ASN A 96 -5.21 15.87 5.11
C ASN A 96 -6.28 15.61 6.19
N LYS A 97 -7.51 15.30 5.78
CA LYS A 97 -8.60 14.97 6.72
C LYS A 97 -8.50 13.57 7.31
N ASN A 98 -7.86 12.63 6.59
CA ASN A 98 -7.88 11.21 6.93
C ASN A 98 -6.51 10.66 7.35
N GLU A 99 -5.46 11.48 7.37
CA GLU A 99 -4.08 11.04 7.61
C GLU A 99 -3.92 10.22 8.90
N SER A 100 -4.44 10.70 10.04
CA SER A 100 -4.41 9.95 11.30
C SER A 100 -5.13 8.61 11.17
N THR A 101 -6.34 8.61 10.64
CA THR A 101 -7.17 7.41 10.48
C THR A 101 -6.50 6.36 9.59
N ILE A 102 -5.89 6.80 8.47
CA ILE A 102 -5.16 5.93 7.55
C ILE A 102 -3.97 5.28 8.25
N ASN A 103 -3.17 6.07 8.96
CA ASN A 103 -2.01 5.58 9.69
C ASN A 103 -2.43 4.59 10.79
N ASP A 104 -3.48 4.90 11.56
CA ASP A 104 -3.99 4.03 12.62
C ASP A 104 -4.49 2.69 12.09
N LEU A 105 -5.26 2.70 10.99
CA LEU A 105 -5.77 1.49 10.35
C LEU A 105 -4.62 0.61 9.84
N TYR A 106 -3.60 1.22 9.25
CA TYR A 106 -2.47 0.48 8.72
C TYR A 106 -1.62 -0.13 9.84
N GLN A 107 -1.37 0.61 10.93
CA GLN A 107 -0.66 0.07 12.10
C GLN A 107 -1.41 -1.12 12.73
N ARG A 108 -2.73 -1.03 12.89
CA ARG A 108 -3.55 -2.15 13.38
C ARG A 108 -3.44 -3.37 12.49
N LYS A 109 -3.54 -3.21 11.17
CA LYS A 109 -3.40 -4.30 10.21
C LYS A 109 -2.03 -4.97 10.28
N GLN A 110 -0.95 -4.21 10.50
CA GLN A 110 0.38 -4.79 10.70
C GLN A 110 0.51 -5.59 12.00
N LEU A 111 -0.14 -5.13 13.08
CA LEU A 111 -0.16 -5.83 14.35
C LEU A 111 -0.95 -7.14 14.24
N GLU A 112 -2.10 -7.13 13.56
CA GLU A 112 -2.92 -8.33 13.30
C GLU A 112 -2.23 -9.33 12.36
N ALA A 113 -1.44 -8.86 11.40
CA ALA A 113 -0.70 -9.72 10.48
C ALA A 113 0.54 -10.38 11.11
N LYS A 114 0.97 -9.95 12.30
CA LYS A 114 2.03 -10.64 13.06
C LYS A 114 1.38 -11.76 13.87
N PRO A 115 1.63 -13.05 13.55
CA PRO A 115 1.11 -14.13 14.37
C PRO A 115 1.74 -14.09 15.77
N GLY A 116 0.90 -13.93 16.79
CA GLY A 116 1.12 -14.32 18.18
C GLY A 116 2.45 -13.95 18.84
N ALA A 117 2.49 -12.81 19.53
CA ALA A 117 3.34 -12.64 20.71
C ALA A 117 2.78 -13.36 21.96
N GLU A 118 1.80 -14.26 21.79
CA GLU A 118 1.08 -14.93 22.89
C GLU A 118 1.30 -16.46 23.00
N GLU A 119 2.11 -17.10 22.16
CA GLU A 119 2.33 -18.56 22.26
C GLU A 119 3.57 -18.99 23.07
N ASP A 120 4.32 -18.09 23.72
CA ASP A 120 5.55 -18.46 24.46
C ASP A 120 5.32 -18.79 25.95
N LYS A 121 4.08 -19.10 26.37
CA LYS A 121 3.79 -19.51 27.76
C LYS A 121 3.27 -20.94 27.94
N SER A 122 3.01 -21.69 26.86
CA SER A 122 2.40 -23.04 26.99
C SER A 122 3.39 -24.21 26.79
N VAL A 123 4.53 -23.98 26.12
CA VAL A 123 5.43 -25.10 25.74
C VAL A 123 6.29 -25.62 26.91
N LYS A 124 6.46 -24.85 27.99
CA LYS A 124 7.24 -25.30 29.16
C LYS A 124 6.48 -26.25 30.09
N ASP A 125 5.15 -26.29 30.05
CA ASP A 125 4.36 -27.15 30.96
C ASP A 125 4.09 -28.56 30.41
N VAL A 126 4.14 -28.77 29.10
CA VAL A 126 3.90 -30.10 28.49
C VAL A 126 5.14 -31.00 28.59
N SER A 127 6.35 -30.42 28.63
CA SER A 127 7.63 -31.14 28.73
C SER A 127 7.87 -31.77 30.11
N ALA A 128 7.19 -31.28 31.16
CA ALA A 128 7.29 -31.85 32.51
C ALA A 128 6.40 -33.08 32.72
N ARG A 129 5.31 -33.23 31.94
CA ARG A 129 4.29 -34.25 32.19
C ARG A 129 4.48 -35.57 31.43
N THR A 130 5.40 -35.59 30.46
CA THR A 130 5.66 -36.77 29.60
C THR A 130 6.89 -37.58 30.02
N ARG A 131 7.67 -37.14 31.01
CA ARG A 131 8.84 -37.88 31.50
C ARG A 131 8.52 -39.02 32.48
N ASP A 132 7.29 -39.14 32.96
CA ASP A 132 6.92 -40.13 33.99
C ASP A 132 6.25 -41.42 33.47
N VAL A 133 6.12 -41.62 32.15
CA VAL A 133 5.29 -42.74 31.61
C VAL A 133 6.08 -43.85 30.90
N LEU A 134 7.41 -43.84 30.92
CA LEU A 134 8.22 -44.92 30.32
C LEU A 134 9.24 -45.49 31.31
N HIS A 135 8.75 -46.24 32.29
CA HIS A 135 9.56 -47.21 33.02
C HIS A 135 8.97 -48.61 32.82
N TYR A 136 9.44 -49.31 31.78
CA TYR A 136 9.25 -50.76 31.66
C TYR A 136 10.24 -51.47 32.59
N PRO A 137 9.81 -52.43 33.42
CA PRO A 137 10.75 -53.25 34.18
C PRO A 137 11.43 -54.27 33.27
N PRO A 138 12.68 -54.68 33.57
CA PRO A 138 13.41 -55.65 32.76
C PRO A 138 12.82 -57.07 32.94
N PRO A 139 12.96 -57.95 31.94
CA PRO A 139 12.45 -59.30 32.01
C PRO A 139 13.26 -60.15 33.00
N THR A 140 12.57 -60.92 33.84
CA THR A 140 13.19 -61.93 34.71
C THR A 140 13.60 -63.15 33.87
N SER A 141 14.82 -63.64 34.14
CA SER A 141 15.57 -64.71 33.50
C SER A 141 14.78 -65.93 33.01
#